data_AF-L7JNT6-F1
#
_entry.id   AF-L7JNT6-F1
#
_cell.length_a   1.000
_cell.length_b   1.000
_cell.length_c   1.000
_cell.angle_alpha   90.00
_cell.angle_beta   90.00
_cell.angle_gamma   90.00
#
_symmetry.space_group_name_H-M   'P 1'
#
loop_
_entity.id
_entity.type
_entity.pdbx_description
1 polymer ?
#
loop_
_entity_poly.entity_id
_entity_poly.type
_entity_poly.pdbx_seq_one_letter_code
_entity_poly.pdbx_strand_id
1 'polypeptide(L)'
;MASDPVPKLDLSLRQIGTDPPTLAVKVVNNNEGPVTILTWDSPLDHAALPLGLIEITPEGASAPLELQTVQLRRITPPGPDSLVEIAAGESAESEVLLKQPTVSEDDIFAGKDTATVVMKGTWMAVWGSARKDISDDEIDRKEKSFGGSFQSNDLKIQREM
;
A
#
# COMPACT_ATOMS: atom_id res chain seq x y z
N MET A 1 -16.84 22.77 -0.53
CA MET A 1 -16.01 21.83 0.26
C MET A 1 -15.27 20.97 -0.74
N ALA A 2 -13.99 20.67 -0.53
CA ALA A 2 -13.30 19.68 -1.37
C ALA A 2 -14.02 18.33 -1.20
N SER A 3 -14.26 17.62 -2.31
CA SER A 3 -14.80 16.27 -2.27
C SER A 3 -13.76 15.29 -1.74
N ASP A 4 -14.19 14.27 -1.01
CA ASP A 4 -13.32 13.17 -0.60
C ASP A 4 -12.67 12.51 -1.82
N PRO A 5 -11.33 12.53 -1.95
CA PRO A 5 -10.63 11.95 -3.09
C PRO A 5 -10.44 10.44 -2.98
N VAL A 6 -10.60 9.84 -1.78
CA VAL A 6 -10.28 8.43 -1.51
C VAL A 6 -11.09 7.45 -2.37
N PRO A 7 -12.41 7.62 -2.58
CA PRO A 7 -13.20 6.69 -3.40
C PRO A 7 -12.79 6.62 -4.88
N LYS A 8 -11.97 7.56 -5.35
CA LYS A 8 -11.45 7.62 -6.72
C LYS A 8 -9.97 7.22 -6.81
N LEU A 9 -9.41 6.63 -5.75
CA LEU A 9 -8.10 5.99 -5.79
C LEU A 9 -8.26 4.50 -6.04
N ASP A 10 -7.77 4.02 -7.17
CA ASP A 10 -7.78 2.58 -7.49
C ASP A 10 -6.45 1.95 -7.10
N LEU A 11 -6.52 0.80 -6.44
CA LEU A 11 -5.37 0.02 -5.99
C LEU A 11 -5.29 -1.31 -6.72
N SER A 12 -4.11 -1.64 -7.26
CA SER A 12 -3.86 -2.95 -7.88
C SER A 12 -2.48 -3.51 -7.52
N LEU A 13 -2.40 -4.84 -7.51
CA LEU A 13 -1.17 -5.60 -7.29
C LEU A 13 -0.82 -6.40 -8.54
N ARG A 14 0.48 -6.50 -8.83
CA ARG A 14 1.06 -7.39 -9.85
C ARG A 14 2.30 -8.07 -9.30
N GLN A 15 2.50 -9.34 -9.59
CA GLN A 15 3.79 -9.99 -9.31
C GLN A 15 4.81 -9.55 -10.36
N ILE A 16 5.98 -9.09 -9.91
CA ILE A 16 7.09 -8.65 -10.76
C ILE A 16 8.39 -9.44 -10.52
N GLY A 17 8.43 -10.28 -9.48
CA GLY A 17 9.54 -11.19 -9.19
C GLY A 17 9.07 -12.45 -8.48
N THR A 18 9.83 -13.54 -8.62
CA THR A 18 9.49 -14.88 -8.12
C THR A 18 10.47 -15.44 -7.09
N ASP A 19 11.70 -14.93 -7.02
CA ASP A 19 12.73 -15.28 -6.02
C ASP A 19 13.52 -14.02 -5.59
N PRO A 20 13.20 -13.41 -4.43
CA PRO A 20 11.99 -13.65 -3.64
C PRO A 20 10.74 -13.14 -4.37
N PRO A 21 9.52 -13.60 -4.02
CA PRO A 21 8.30 -13.03 -4.56
C PRO A 21 8.23 -11.52 -4.33
N THR A 22 8.12 -10.76 -5.42
CA THR A 22 8.08 -9.30 -5.40
C THR A 22 6.78 -8.80 -6.01
N LEU A 23 6.11 -7.87 -5.33
CA LEU A 23 4.86 -7.26 -5.76
C LEU A 23 5.11 -5.82 -6.21
N ALA A 24 4.58 -5.44 -7.37
CA ALA A 24 4.34 -4.05 -7.71
C ALA A 24 2.95 -3.65 -7.20
N VAL A 25 2.92 -2.63 -6.35
CA VAL A 25 1.72 -1.97 -5.87
C VAL A 25 1.49 -0.73 -6.71
N LYS A 26 0.31 -0.58 -7.31
CA LYS A 26 -0.04 0.58 -8.13
C LYS A 26 -1.26 1.29 -7.58
N VAL A 27 -1.14 2.59 -7.35
CA VAL A 27 -2.23 3.49 -6.98
C VAL A 27 -2.51 4.42 -8.15
N VAL A 28 -3.73 4.39 -8.68
CA VAL A 28 -4.17 5.26 -9.78
C VAL A 28 -5.08 6.35 -9.23
N ASN A 29 -4.83 7.60 -9.63
CA ASN A 29 -5.67 8.73 -9.27
C ASN A 29 -6.74 8.98 -10.35
N ASN A 30 -7.98 8.55 -10.12
CA ASN A 30 -9.12 8.84 -11.00
C ASN A 30 -9.89 10.12 -10.59
N ASN A 31 -9.33 10.96 -9.72
CA ASN A 31 -9.90 12.27 -9.43
C ASN A 31 -9.70 13.24 -10.60
N GLU A 32 -10.50 14.31 -10.63
CA GLU A 32 -10.38 15.37 -11.65
C GLU A 32 -9.14 16.25 -11.46
N GLY A 33 -8.55 16.21 -10.26
CA GLY A 33 -7.39 17.01 -9.88
C GLY A 33 -6.29 16.16 -9.23
N PRO A 34 -5.13 16.79 -8.94
CA PRO A 34 -4.03 16.11 -8.25
C PRO A 34 -4.42 15.72 -6.84
N VAL A 35 -3.85 14.63 -6.36
CA VAL A 35 -3.97 14.17 -4.97
C VAL A 35 -2.58 14.07 -4.36
N THR A 36 -2.46 14.44 -3.10
CA THR A 36 -1.25 14.21 -2.31
C THR A 36 -1.56 13.15 -1.26
N ILE A 37 -0.71 12.14 -1.14
CA ILE A 37 -0.88 11.00 -0.27
C ILE A 37 0.26 11.00 0.73
N LEU A 38 -0.05 10.88 2.03
CA LEU A 38 0.94 10.48 3.04
C LEU A 38 1.22 8.99 2.88
N THR A 39 2.46 8.62 2.60
CA THR A 39 2.82 7.22 2.31
C THR A 39 2.70 6.31 3.53
N TRP A 40 2.73 6.85 4.75
CA TRP A 40 2.66 6.07 5.98
C TRP A 40 1.33 5.32 6.13
N ASP A 41 1.42 4.03 6.45
CA ASP A 41 0.26 3.13 6.59
C ASP A 41 -0.64 3.10 5.35
N SER A 42 -0.04 3.29 4.17
CA SER A 42 -0.72 3.31 2.88
C SER A 42 -0.18 2.21 1.95
N PRO A 43 -0.83 1.95 0.80
CA PRO A 43 -0.29 1.08 -0.24
C PRO A 43 1.10 1.47 -0.76
N LEU A 44 1.48 2.73 -0.62
CA LEU A 44 2.78 3.25 -1.05
C LEU A 44 3.82 3.23 0.08
N ASP A 45 3.50 2.65 1.25
CA ASP A 45 4.46 2.49 2.34
C ASP A 45 5.45 1.37 2.01
N HIS A 46 6.74 1.68 1.97
CA HIS A 46 7.79 0.67 1.75
C HIS A 46 7.83 -0.39 2.87
N ALA A 47 7.20 -0.11 4.02
CA ALA A 47 7.04 -1.05 5.11
C ALA A 47 5.68 -1.79 5.10
N ALA A 48 4.94 -1.79 3.99
CA ALA A 48 3.59 -2.36 3.92
C ALA A 48 3.49 -3.81 4.42
N LEU A 49 4.47 -4.66 4.11
CA LEU A 49 4.51 -6.05 4.58
C LEU A 49 4.64 -6.14 6.11
N PRO A 50 5.69 -5.61 6.76
CA PRO A 50 5.80 -5.67 8.23
C PRO A 50 4.75 -4.83 8.98
N LEU A 51 4.06 -3.89 8.32
CA LEU A 51 2.91 -3.16 8.88
C LEU A 51 1.60 -3.97 8.84
N GLY A 52 1.58 -5.13 8.18
CA GLY A 52 0.39 -5.97 8.08
C GLY A 52 -0.64 -5.49 7.06
N LEU A 53 -0.22 -4.70 6.06
CA LEU A 53 -1.11 -4.26 4.98
C LEU A 53 -1.28 -5.35 3.90
N ILE A 54 -0.47 -6.41 3.96
CA ILE A 54 -0.48 -7.53 3.03
C ILE A 54 -1.04 -8.78 3.73
N GLU A 55 -2.07 -9.36 3.14
CA GLU A 55 -2.56 -10.70 3.50
C GLU A 55 -2.13 -11.71 2.45
N ILE A 56 -1.64 -12.85 2.91
CA ILE A 56 -1.15 -13.95 2.06
C ILE A 56 -1.93 -15.19 2.45
N THR A 57 -2.63 -15.81 1.50
CA THR A 57 -3.39 -17.03 1.70
C THR A 57 -2.79 -18.14 0.82
N PRO A 58 -2.10 -19.13 1.41
CA PRO A 58 -1.58 -20.27 0.66
C PRO A 58 -2.69 -21.03 -0.06
N GLU A 59 -2.36 -21.68 -1.18
CA GLU A 59 -3.33 -22.44 -1.95
C GLU A 59 -3.98 -23.56 -1.11
N GLY A 60 -5.31 -23.52 -1.03
CA GLY A 60 -6.12 -24.48 -0.25
C GLY A 60 -6.27 -24.14 1.24
N ALA A 61 -5.65 -23.06 1.72
CA ALA A 61 -5.87 -22.57 3.09
C ALA A 61 -7.24 -21.88 3.21
N SER A 62 -7.87 -21.98 4.37
CA SER A 62 -9.16 -21.33 4.66
C SER A 62 -9.03 -19.88 5.17
N ALA A 63 -7.82 -19.46 5.53
CA ALA A 63 -7.52 -18.15 6.08
C ALA A 63 -6.09 -17.71 5.70
N PRO A 64 -5.82 -16.39 5.70
CA PRO A 64 -4.46 -15.87 5.49
C PRO A 64 -3.48 -16.30 6.59
N LEU A 65 -2.19 -16.21 6.31
CA LEU A 65 -1.12 -16.35 7.28
C LEU A 65 -1.25 -15.30 8.40
N GLU A 66 -1.01 -15.73 9.63
CA GLU A 66 -0.86 -14.81 10.77
C GLU A 66 0.58 -14.26 10.79
N LEU A 67 0.79 -13.13 10.10
CA LEU A 67 2.09 -12.48 10.04
C LEU A 67 2.37 -11.69 11.32
N GLN A 68 3.61 -11.77 11.82
CA GLN A 68 4.07 -10.89 12.88
C GLN A 68 4.26 -9.48 12.34
N THR A 69 3.41 -8.56 12.80
CA THR A 69 3.48 -7.14 12.41
C THR A 69 4.25 -6.34 13.44
N VAL A 70 4.79 -5.19 13.01
CA VAL A 70 5.51 -4.26 13.87
C VAL A 70 4.80 -2.91 13.91
N GLN A 71 4.99 -2.18 15.00
CA GLN A 71 4.60 -0.78 15.07
C GLN A 71 5.82 0.10 14.77
N LEU A 72 5.72 0.91 13.71
CA LEU A 72 6.79 1.84 13.34
C LEU A 72 6.57 3.21 13.97
N ARG A 73 7.59 3.73 14.64
CA ARG A 73 7.63 5.14 15.06
C ARG A 73 8.14 6.00 13.91
N ARG A 74 7.30 6.92 13.43
CA ARG A 74 7.63 7.87 12.37
C ARG A 74 8.11 9.20 12.99
N ILE A 75 9.07 9.86 12.34
CA ILE A 75 9.53 11.20 12.72
C ILE A 75 8.48 12.20 12.25
N THR A 76 8.05 13.10 13.13
CA THR A 76 7.05 14.14 12.85
C THR A 76 7.70 15.53 12.86
N PRO A 77 7.30 16.44 11.94
CA PRO A 77 6.32 16.25 10.88
C PRO A 77 6.84 15.33 9.75
N PRO A 78 5.94 14.74 8.93
CA PRO A 78 6.34 14.00 7.73
C PRO A 78 7.24 14.85 6.81
N GLY A 79 8.38 14.28 6.42
CA GLY A 79 9.27 14.91 5.44
C GLY A 79 8.71 14.81 4.00
N PRO A 80 9.31 15.53 3.03
CA PRO A 80 8.88 15.50 1.63
C PRO A 80 8.82 14.09 1.02
N ASP A 81 9.76 13.22 1.37
CA ASP A 81 9.83 11.83 0.87
C ASP A 81 8.70 10.93 1.41
N SER A 82 7.95 11.41 2.41
CA SER A 82 6.76 10.72 2.94
C SER A 82 5.47 11.14 2.24
N LEU A 83 5.56 12.02 1.23
CA LEU A 83 4.42 12.54 0.49
C LEU A 83 4.57 12.22 -0.98
N VAL A 84 3.52 11.65 -1.57
CA VAL A 84 3.46 11.36 -3.01
C VAL A 84 2.31 12.15 -3.61
N GLU A 85 2.61 13.03 -4.55
CA GLU A 85 1.62 13.67 -5.40
C GLU A 85 1.37 12.81 -6.64
N ILE A 86 0.11 12.57 -6.97
CA ILE A 86 -0.31 11.87 -8.19
C ILE A 86 -1.24 12.82 -8.96
N ALA A 87 -0.85 13.19 -10.19
CA ALA A 87 -1.71 14.03 -11.02
C ALA A 87 -2.98 13.29 -11.44
N ALA A 88 -3.97 14.02 -11.96
CA ALA A 88 -5.22 13.44 -12.45
C ALA A 88 -4.94 12.45 -13.60
N GLY A 89 -5.44 11.22 -13.47
CA GLY A 89 -5.23 10.13 -14.44
C GLY A 89 -3.86 9.47 -14.37
N GLU A 90 -2.96 9.92 -13.50
CA GLU A 90 -1.64 9.31 -13.31
C GLU A 90 -1.65 8.25 -12.21
N SER A 91 -0.50 7.60 -12.03
CA SER A 91 -0.33 6.56 -11.02
C SER A 91 1.04 6.61 -10.37
N ALA A 92 1.10 6.24 -9.10
CA ALA A 92 2.34 5.94 -8.40
C ALA A 92 2.48 4.43 -8.18
N GLU A 93 3.72 3.94 -8.18
CA GLU A 93 4.04 2.55 -7.89
C GLU A 93 5.00 2.44 -6.69
N SER A 94 4.89 1.33 -5.95
CA SER A 94 5.82 0.93 -4.91
C SER A 94 6.07 -0.58 -5.02
N GLU A 95 7.20 -1.04 -4.53
CA GLU A 95 7.56 -2.46 -4.53
C GLU A 95 7.48 -3.03 -3.11
N VAL A 96 6.90 -4.22 -3.00
CA VAL A 96 6.84 -4.97 -1.74
C VAL A 96 7.50 -6.32 -1.94
N LEU A 97 8.58 -6.55 -1.22
CA LEU A 97 9.34 -7.79 -1.26
C LEU A 97 8.84 -8.74 -0.16
N LEU A 98 8.30 -9.89 -0.55
CA LEU A 98 7.79 -10.91 0.37
C LEU A 98 8.95 -11.79 0.84
N LYS A 99 9.58 -11.40 1.94
CA LYS A 99 10.76 -12.09 2.46
C LYS A 99 10.90 -12.02 3.98
N GLN A 100 11.90 -12.74 4.46
CA GLN A 100 12.30 -12.74 5.86
C GLN A 100 12.74 -11.33 6.32
N PRO A 101 12.50 -10.97 7.60
CA PRO A 101 12.00 -11.84 8.67
C PRO A 101 10.46 -11.97 8.72
N THR A 102 9.71 -11.21 7.92
CA THR A 102 8.23 -11.19 8.06
C THR A 102 7.56 -12.47 7.56
N VAL A 103 8.05 -13.03 6.45
CA VAL A 103 7.49 -14.25 5.86
C VAL A 103 8.57 -15.02 5.11
N SER A 104 8.53 -16.36 5.12
CA SER A 104 9.38 -17.20 4.27
C SER A 104 8.62 -17.73 3.05
N GLU A 105 9.31 -18.14 1.99
CA GLU A 105 8.65 -18.77 0.84
C GLU A 105 7.91 -20.06 1.23
N ASP A 106 8.47 -20.83 2.15
CA ASP A 106 7.83 -22.04 2.67
C ASP A 106 6.48 -21.71 3.34
N ASP A 107 6.38 -20.58 4.05
CA ASP A 107 5.12 -20.12 4.64
C ASP A 107 4.14 -19.63 3.55
N ILE A 108 4.62 -18.83 2.59
CA ILE A 108 3.80 -18.25 1.50
C ILE A 108 3.09 -19.37 0.73
N PHE A 109 3.84 -20.40 0.35
CA PHE A 109 3.35 -21.42 -0.56
C PHE A 109 2.90 -22.70 0.16
N ALA A 110 3.28 -22.93 1.42
CA ALA A 110 2.90 -24.11 2.20
C ALA A 110 3.07 -25.46 1.45
N GLY A 111 4.18 -25.59 0.71
CA GLY A 111 4.49 -26.76 -0.12
C GLY A 111 3.68 -26.87 -1.43
N LYS A 112 2.99 -25.80 -1.85
CA LYS A 112 2.34 -25.64 -3.15
C LYS A 112 3.16 -24.74 -4.06
N ASP A 113 2.58 -24.41 -5.22
CA ASP A 113 3.21 -23.54 -6.22
C ASP A 113 2.62 -22.13 -6.24
N THR A 114 1.44 -21.94 -5.64
CA THR A 114 0.70 -20.68 -5.73
C THR A 114 0.12 -20.23 -4.38
N ALA A 115 -0.10 -18.92 -4.26
CA ALA A 115 -0.77 -18.30 -3.13
C ALA A 115 -1.60 -17.10 -3.62
N THR A 116 -2.59 -16.68 -2.84
CA THR A 116 -3.37 -15.46 -3.09
C THR A 116 -2.90 -14.35 -2.18
N VAL A 117 -2.66 -13.17 -2.74
CA VAL A 117 -2.23 -11.98 -2.02
C VAL A 117 -3.24 -10.86 -2.20
N VAL A 118 -3.59 -10.21 -1.10
CA VAL A 118 -4.46 -9.02 -1.07
C VAL A 118 -3.78 -7.95 -0.23
N MET A 119 -3.81 -6.71 -0.69
CA MET A 119 -3.41 -5.56 0.12
C MET A 119 -4.65 -4.82 0.60
N LYS A 120 -4.75 -4.55 1.91
CA LYS A 120 -5.87 -3.80 2.48
C LYS A 120 -5.46 -3.03 3.73
N GLY A 121 -6.20 -1.99 4.04
CA GLY A 121 -5.89 -1.11 5.17
C GLY A 121 -6.74 0.15 5.16
N THR A 122 -6.26 1.18 5.85
CA THR A 122 -6.91 2.51 5.89
C THR A 122 -5.88 3.58 5.58
N TRP A 123 -6.16 4.45 4.62
CA TRP A 123 -5.32 5.61 4.33
C TRP A 123 -5.16 6.49 5.56
N MET A 124 -3.92 6.81 5.92
CA MET A 124 -3.66 7.71 7.05
C MET A 124 -4.08 9.15 6.72
N ALA A 125 -3.72 9.64 5.53
CA ALA A 125 -4.08 10.98 5.07
C ALA A 125 -3.94 11.09 3.55
N VAL A 126 -5.00 11.58 2.91
CA VAL A 126 -5.05 11.94 1.48
C VAL A 126 -5.62 13.34 1.33
N TRP A 127 -4.94 14.22 0.62
CA TRP A 127 -5.42 15.56 0.29
C TRP A 127 -5.82 15.61 -1.18
N GLY A 128 -6.98 16.19 -1.46
CA GLY A 128 -7.44 16.49 -2.83
C GLY A 128 -6.79 17.74 -3.42
N SER A 129 -5.48 17.92 -3.18
CA SER A 129 -4.69 19.08 -3.58
C SER A 129 -3.28 18.65 -3.98
N ALA A 130 -2.61 19.47 -4.79
CA ALA A 130 -1.18 19.30 -5.08
C ALA A 130 -0.34 19.60 -3.83
N ARG A 131 0.84 18.98 -3.71
CA ARG A 131 1.73 19.10 -2.55
C ARG A 131 2.12 20.54 -2.26
N LYS A 132 2.32 21.35 -3.30
CA LYS A 132 2.69 22.77 -3.18
C LYS A 132 1.59 23.64 -2.54
N ASP A 133 0.34 23.18 -2.59
CA ASP A 133 -0.83 23.91 -2.09
C ASP A 133 -1.21 23.47 -0.66
N ILE A 134 -0.40 22.60 -0.05
CA ILE A 134 -0.59 22.09 1.32
C ILE A 134 0.58 22.61 2.16
N SER A 135 0.25 23.34 3.22
CA SER A 135 1.25 23.84 4.17
C SER A 135 1.84 22.72 5.03
N ASP A 136 3.05 22.92 5.55
CA ASP A 136 3.67 21.94 6.45
C ASP A 136 2.88 21.78 7.76
N ASP A 137 2.22 22.85 8.25
CA ASP A 137 1.31 22.80 9.40
C ASP A 137 0.06 21.93 9.11
N GLU A 138 -0.50 22.03 7.90
CA GLU A 138 -1.61 21.16 7.48
C GLU A 138 -1.18 19.70 7.36
N ILE A 139 0.06 19.44 6.91
CA ILE A 139 0.63 18.09 6.85
C ILE A 139 0.83 17.52 8.25
N ASP A 140 1.43 18.27 9.16
CA ASP A 140 1.70 17.84 10.53
C ASP A 140 0.42 17.48 11.28
N ARG A 141 -0.61 18.33 11.15
CA ARG A 141 -1.91 18.14 11.79
C ARG A 141 -2.89 17.29 10.99
N LYS A 142 -2.52 16.91 9.77
CA LYS A 142 -3.37 16.21 8.79
C LYS A 142 -4.69 16.96 8.52
N GLU A 143 -4.66 18.28 8.62
CA GLU A 143 -5.84 19.11 8.41
C GLU A 143 -6.33 18.99 6.95
N LYS A 144 -7.65 18.94 6.77
CA LYS A 144 -8.32 18.80 5.47
C LYS A 144 -7.94 17.54 4.67
N SER A 145 -7.22 16.61 5.29
CA SER A 145 -7.00 15.28 4.72
C SER A 145 -8.21 14.39 4.92
N PHE A 146 -8.29 13.36 4.10
CA PHE A 146 -9.27 12.30 4.16
C PHE A 146 -8.57 10.99 4.51
N GLY A 147 -9.23 10.17 5.32
CA GLY A 147 -8.89 8.77 5.52
C GLY A 147 -9.99 7.89 4.94
N GLY A 148 -9.72 6.60 4.78
CA GLY A 148 -10.70 5.65 4.28
C GLY A 148 -10.08 4.30 4.00
N SER A 149 -10.89 3.25 3.93
CA SER A 149 -10.41 1.91 3.64
C SER A 149 -9.95 1.78 2.19
N PHE A 150 -8.91 0.97 1.97
CA PHE A 150 -8.51 0.51 0.64
C PHE A 150 -8.41 -1.01 0.60
N GLN A 151 -8.60 -1.57 -0.59
CA GLN A 151 -8.36 -2.98 -0.89
C GLN A 151 -7.91 -3.12 -2.34
N SER A 152 -6.94 -3.99 -2.61
CA SER A 152 -6.50 -4.34 -3.96
C SER A 152 -7.38 -5.42 -4.60
N ASN A 153 -7.07 -5.77 -5.85
CA ASN A 153 -7.49 -7.05 -6.41
C ASN A 153 -6.87 -8.24 -5.65
N ASP A 154 -7.50 -9.40 -5.80
CA ASP A 154 -6.94 -10.69 -5.39
C ASP A 154 -5.88 -11.11 -6.40
N LEU A 155 -4.61 -11.07 -6.00
CA LEU A 155 -3.48 -11.43 -6.85
C LEU A 155 -3.07 -12.88 -6.57
N LYS A 156 -3.22 -13.76 -7.55
CA LYS A 156 -2.60 -15.09 -7.51
C LYS A 156 -1.12 -14.96 -7.87
N ILE A 157 -0.23 -15.26 -6.94
CA ILE A 157 1.23 -15.30 -7.13
C ILE A 157 1.70 -16.74 -7.27
N GLN A 158 2.87 -16.93 -7.89
CA GLN A 158 3.52 -18.22 -8.07
C GLN A 158 4.99 -18.15 -7.64
N ARG A 159 5.55 -19.29 -7.21
CA ARG A 159 6.99 -19.43 -6.98
C ARG A 159 7.77 -19.54 -8.29
N GLU A 160 9.08 -19.34 -8.24
CA GLU A 160 9.95 -19.72 -9.37
C GLU A 160 9.89 -21.24 -9.58
N MET A 161 9.77 -21.67 -10.84
CA MET A 161 9.66 -23.08 -11.25
C MET A 161 11.03 -23.72 -11.44
#